data_AF-A0A8S3HQJ9-F1
#
_entry.id   AF-A0A8S3HQJ9-F1
#
_cell.length_a   1.000
_cell.length_b   1.000
_cell.length_c   1.000
_cell.angle_alpha   90.00
_cell.angle_beta   90.00
_cell.angle_gamma   90.00
#
_symmetry.space_group_name_H-M   'P 1'
#
loop_
_entity.id
_entity.type
_entity.pdbx_description
1 polymer ?
#
loop_
_entity_poly.entity_id
_entity_poly.type
_entity_poly.pdbx_seq_one_letter_code
_entity_poly.pdbx_strand_id
1 'polypeptide(L)'
;VKGKPGRDNATRKRIHKNLSQPFQLKIVITDNFNKQCSLIVEQLNKPLEYDTSESFVKYNQSSINNLLAFVYADDCNDDERVFMAIYIDKEHQLVIKSGHSYSITLGRKNIRTMEFEAKQNQTTEVLFDSIYYQYDKQEKKATALFDSEYFIFYAIRLEISTSTSKTEETVLLPLETIK
;
A
#
# COMPACT_ATOMS: atom_id res chain seq x y z
N VAL A 1 -21.82 24.19 -12.37
CA VAL A 1 -21.24 23.06 -11.61
C VAL A 1 -21.49 23.30 -10.13
N LYS A 2 -22.12 22.36 -9.41
CA LYS A 2 -22.42 22.47 -7.97
C LYS A 2 -21.51 21.51 -7.19
N GLY A 3 -20.52 22.04 -6.49
CA GLY A 3 -19.61 21.32 -5.59
C GLY A 3 -18.89 22.32 -4.70
N LYS A 4 -18.64 21.97 -3.43
CA LYS A 4 -17.92 22.86 -2.50
C LYS A 4 -16.44 22.89 -2.90
N PRO A 5 -15.81 24.07 -3.04
CA PRO A 5 -14.39 24.15 -3.34
C PRO A 5 -13.56 23.57 -2.18
N GLY A 6 -12.43 22.94 -2.50
CA GLY A 6 -11.45 22.46 -1.52
C GLY A 6 -11.04 23.55 -0.54
N ARG A 7 -10.70 23.16 0.70
CA ARG A 7 -10.48 24.07 1.84
C ARG A 7 -9.23 24.95 1.67
N ASP A 8 -8.25 24.53 0.90
CA ASP A 8 -7.01 25.27 0.65
C ASP A 8 -6.48 25.07 -0.78
N ASN A 9 -5.45 25.84 -1.15
CA ASN A 9 -4.84 25.75 -2.48
C ASN A 9 -4.13 24.41 -2.74
N ALA A 10 -3.77 23.64 -1.70
CA ALA A 10 -3.14 22.33 -1.86
C ALA A 10 -4.16 21.24 -2.21
N THR A 11 -5.33 21.25 -1.57
CA THR A 11 -6.49 20.41 -1.87
C THR A 11 -7.18 20.78 -3.18
N ARG A 12 -6.99 22.01 -3.69
CA ARG A 12 -7.44 22.44 -5.03
C ARG A 12 -6.45 22.12 -6.16
N LYS A 13 -5.20 21.72 -5.85
CA LYS A 13 -4.15 21.48 -6.86
C LYS A 13 -4.33 20.19 -7.64
N ARG A 14 -5.08 19.21 -7.12
CA ARG A 14 -5.51 18.04 -7.90
C ARG A 14 -6.80 18.44 -8.60
N ILE A 15 -6.64 18.81 -9.85
CA ILE A 15 -7.70 19.35 -10.69
C ILE A 15 -8.92 18.40 -10.70
N HIS A 16 -10.10 19.00 -10.48
CA HIS A 16 -11.45 18.46 -10.55
C HIS A 16 -11.60 17.25 -11.51
N LYS A 17 -12.31 16.17 -11.10
CA LYS A 17 -12.59 14.94 -11.90
C LYS A 17 -13.19 15.16 -13.31
N ASN A 18 -13.55 16.40 -13.67
CA ASN A 18 -14.21 16.75 -14.93
C ASN A 18 -13.30 17.50 -15.92
N LEU A 19 -12.05 17.79 -15.56
CA LEU A 19 -11.11 18.44 -16.48
C LEU A 19 -10.15 17.39 -17.05
N SER A 20 -9.98 17.41 -18.36
CA SER A 20 -9.00 16.58 -19.07
C SER A 20 -7.60 16.83 -18.52
N GLN A 21 -6.87 15.76 -18.22
CA GLN A 21 -5.49 15.83 -17.76
C GLN A 21 -4.53 15.31 -18.84
N PRO A 22 -3.42 16.01 -19.14
CA PRO A 22 -3.04 17.32 -18.59
C PRO A 22 -3.96 18.45 -19.06
N PHE A 23 -4.12 19.49 -18.23
CA PHE A 23 -4.82 20.69 -18.66
C PHE A 23 -3.91 21.50 -19.58
N GLN A 24 -4.31 21.62 -20.85
CA GLN A 24 -3.57 22.34 -21.87
C GLN A 24 -4.36 23.60 -22.28
N LEU A 25 -3.75 24.77 -22.09
CA LEU A 25 -4.23 26.03 -22.64
C LEU A 25 -3.44 26.37 -23.89
N LYS A 26 -4.09 26.34 -25.06
CA LYS A 26 -3.53 26.88 -26.29
C LYS A 26 -4.02 28.30 -26.50
N ILE A 27 -3.13 29.27 -26.32
CA ILE A 27 -3.36 30.67 -26.63
C ILE A 27 -2.87 30.92 -28.05
N VAL A 28 -3.78 31.22 -28.98
CA VAL A 28 -3.43 31.58 -30.36
C VAL A 28 -3.48 33.10 -30.49
N ILE A 29 -2.35 33.71 -30.83
CA ILE A 29 -2.25 35.15 -31.09
C ILE A 29 -2.19 35.32 -32.60
N THR A 30 -3.11 36.11 -33.15
CA THR A 30 -3.14 36.47 -34.57
C THR A 30 -2.76 37.93 -34.72
N ASP A 31 -1.80 38.24 -35.59
CA ASP A 31 -1.41 39.62 -35.87
C ASP A 31 -2.32 40.28 -36.93
N ASN A 32 -2.10 41.58 -37.17
CA ASN A 32 -2.85 42.36 -38.17
C ASN A 32 -2.57 41.91 -39.62
N PHE A 33 -1.63 40.99 -39.85
CA PHE A 33 -1.29 40.38 -41.13
C PHE A 33 -1.78 38.92 -41.23
N ASN A 34 -2.69 38.50 -40.35
CA ASN A 34 -3.21 37.13 -40.24
C ASN A 34 -2.15 36.05 -39.95
N LYS A 35 -0.97 36.41 -39.44
CA LYS A 35 0.01 35.43 -38.97
C LYS A 35 -0.37 34.98 -37.57
N GLN A 36 -0.31 33.67 -37.36
CA GLN A 36 -0.62 33.07 -36.06
C GLN A 36 0.65 32.60 -35.36
N CYS A 37 0.75 32.88 -34.07
CA CYS A 37 1.64 32.14 -33.16
C CYS A 37 0.79 31.50 -32.06
N SER A 38 1.25 30.39 -31.51
CA SER A 38 0.56 29.73 -30.40
C SER A 38 1.48 29.53 -29.21
N LEU A 39 1.01 29.92 -28.03
CA LEU A 39 1.58 29.56 -26.75
C LEU A 39 0.76 28.41 -26.17
N ILE A 40 1.42 27.31 -25.83
CA ILE A 40 0.80 26.19 -25.13
C ILE A 40 1.28 26.23 -23.67
N VAL A 41 0.36 26.38 -22.74
CA VAL A 41 0.62 26.29 -21.30
C VAL A 41 0.03 24.98 -20.81
N GLU A 42 0.90 24.11 -20.28
CA GLU A 42 0.50 22.84 -19.71
C GLU A 42 0.58 22.92 -18.18
N GLN A 43 -0.51 22.58 -17.49
CA GLN A 43 -0.50 22.34 -16.06
C GLN A 43 -0.47 20.83 -15.82
N LEU A 44 0.69 20.33 -15.40
CA LEU A 44 0.86 18.97 -14.89
C LEU A 44 0.51 18.96 -13.39
N ASN A 45 -0.24 17.95 -12.96
CA ASN A 45 -0.42 17.74 -11.53
C ASN A 45 0.92 17.37 -10.90
N LYS A 46 1.17 17.87 -9.68
CA LYS A 46 2.28 17.39 -8.86
C LYS A 46 2.09 15.88 -8.65
N PRO A 47 3.15 15.05 -8.73
CA PRO A 47 3.05 13.62 -8.43
C PRO A 47 2.41 13.41 -7.06
N LEU A 48 1.59 12.35 -6.98
CA LEU A 48 0.96 11.96 -5.73
C LEU A 48 2.08 11.46 -4.82
N GLU A 49 2.27 12.10 -3.66
CA GLU A 49 3.25 11.67 -2.66
C GLU A 49 2.72 10.44 -1.91
N TYR A 50 2.56 9.34 -2.64
CA TYR A 50 2.17 8.06 -2.09
C TYR A 50 3.38 7.26 -1.69
N ASP A 51 3.22 6.50 -0.60
CA ASP A 51 4.22 5.54 -0.17
C ASP A 51 4.42 4.49 -1.27
N THR A 52 5.68 4.26 -1.63
CA THR A 52 6.11 3.19 -2.53
C THR A 52 7.01 2.23 -1.77
N SER A 53 7.29 1.07 -2.36
CA SER A 53 8.32 0.16 -1.83
C SER A 53 9.64 0.88 -1.59
N GLU A 54 10.07 1.74 -2.52
CA GLU A 54 11.34 2.47 -2.43
C GLU A 54 11.32 3.52 -1.33
N SER A 55 10.24 4.31 -1.23
CA SER A 55 10.12 5.30 -0.16
C SER A 55 10.07 4.60 1.20
N PHE A 56 9.31 3.52 1.32
CA PHE A 56 9.19 2.73 2.54
C PHE A 56 10.53 2.16 3.00
N VAL A 57 11.30 1.54 2.10
CA VAL A 57 12.64 1.02 2.41
C VAL A 57 13.58 2.15 2.82
N LYS A 58 13.56 3.27 2.10
CA LYS A 58 14.39 4.43 2.42
C LYS A 58 14.10 4.99 3.82
N TYR A 59 12.82 5.12 4.18
CA TYR A 59 12.42 5.62 5.51
C TYR A 59 12.72 4.62 6.63
N ASN A 60 12.70 3.32 6.35
CA ASN A 60 12.90 2.25 7.35
C ASN A 60 14.26 1.51 7.19
N GLN A 61 15.24 2.11 6.49
CA GLN A 61 16.52 1.49 6.12
C GLN A 61 17.35 1.00 7.32
N SER A 62 17.15 1.60 8.50
CA SER A 62 17.82 1.21 9.74
C SER A 62 17.31 -0.13 10.28
N SER A 63 16.06 -0.48 9.98
CA SER A 63 15.33 -1.60 10.57
C SER A 63 15.14 -2.76 9.61
N ILE A 64 15.06 -2.49 8.30
CA ILE A 64 14.84 -3.51 7.27
C ILE A 64 16.19 -4.12 6.86
N ASN A 65 16.26 -5.45 6.87
CA ASN A 65 17.33 -6.20 6.23
C ASN A 65 16.91 -6.63 4.81
N ASN A 66 15.72 -7.19 4.66
CA ASN A 66 15.19 -7.63 3.37
C ASN A 66 13.67 -7.36 3.28
N LEU A 67 13.23 -6.53 2.34
CA LEU A 67 11.80 -6.34 2.06
C LEU A 67 11.29 -7.53 1.23
N LEU A 68 10.30 -8.26 1.76
CA LEU A 68 9.71 -9.41 1.08
C LEU A 68 8.53 -8.98 0.20
N ALA A 69 7.67 -8.08 0.70
CA ALA A 69 6.54 -7.57 -0.06
C ALA A 69 6.12 -6.18 0.43
N PHE A 70 5.58 -5.38 -0.50
CA PHE A 70 4.90 -4.11 -0.23
C PHE A 70 3.60 -4.09 -1.01
N VAL A 71 2.51 -4.43 -0.33
CA VAL A 71 1.17 -4.57 -0.92
C VAL A 71 0.40 -3.30 -0.64
N TYR A 72 -0.30 -2.76 -1.64
CA TYR A 72 -1.08 -1.54 -1.47
C TYR A 72 -2.38 -1.56 -2.28
N ALA A 73 -3.31 -0.71 -1.85
CA ALA A 73 -4.54 -0.39 -2.55
C ALA A 73 -4.80 1.13 -2.43
N ASP A 74 -5.15 1.76 -3.55
CA ASP A 74 -5.37 3.21 -3.61
C ASP A 74 -6.87 3.51 -3.48
N ASP A 75 -7.25 4.48 -2.65
CA ASP A 75 -8.60 5.02 -2.62
C ASP A 75 -8.70 6.29 -3.48
N CYS A 76 -9.30 6.18 -4.67
CA CYS A 76 -9.47 7.30 -5.59
C CYS A 76 -10.54 8.33 -5.15
N ASN A 77 -11.28 8.06 -4.07
CA ASN A 77 -12.22 9.05 -3.52
C ASN A 77 -11.53 9.98 -2.53
N ASP A 78 -10.75 9.40 -1.64
CA ASP A 78 -10.05 10.11 -0.56
C ASP A 78 -8.60 10.42 -0.90
N ASP A 79 -8.16 10.02 -2.11
CA ASP A 79 -6.85 10.33 -2.65
C ASP A 79 -5.73 9.77 -1.75
N GLU A 80 -5.96 8.61 -1.13
CA GLU A 80 -5.10 7.95 -0.13
C GLU A 80 -4.54 6.61 -0.64
N ARG A 81 -3.35 6.21 -0.16
CA ARG A 81 -2.81 4.86 -0.35
C ARG A 81 -2.81 4.10 0.96
N VAL A 82 -3.44 2.95 0.96
CA VAL A 82 -3.47 2.01 2.07
C VAL A 82 -2.47 0.89 1.77
N PHE A 83 -1.51 0.65 2.66
CA PHE A 83 -0.47 -0.37 2.43
C PHE A 83 -0.25 -1.29 3.63
N MET A 84 0.35 -2.45 3.33
CA MET A 84 1.00 -3.37 4.25
C MET A 84 2.34 -3.80 3.68
N ALA A 85 3.30 -4.10 4.56
CA ALA A 85 4.61 -4.58 4.16
C ALA A 85 5.02 -5.80 4.97
N ILE A 86 5.74 -6.72 4.33
CA ILE A 86 6.39 -7.87 4.97
C ILE A 86 7.88 -7.73 4.74
N TYR A 87 8.67 -7.84 5.80
CA TYR A 87 10.12 -7.79 5.69
C TYR A 87 10.80 -8.62 6.77
N ILE A 88 12.06 -8.97 6.53
CA ILE A 88 12.97 -9.47 7.55
C ILE A 88 13.72 -8.26 8.12
N ASP A 89 13.69 -8.11 9.44
CA ASP A 89 14.43 -7.06 10.13
C ASP A 89 15.91 -7.41 10.31
N LYS A 90 16.68 -6.50 10.92
CA LYS A 90 18.11 -6.72 11.18
C LYS A 90 18.41 -7.77 12.25
N GLU A 91 17.43 -8.11 13.07
CA GLU A 91 17.54 -9.21 14.05
C GLU A 91 17.15 -10.56 13.44
N HIS A 92 16.86 -10.58 12.13
CA HIS A 92 16.36 -11.75 11.41
C HIS A 92 14.98 -12.22 11.89
N GLN A 93 14.12 -11.31 12.31
CA GLN A 93 12.72 -11.61 12.64
C GLN A 93 11.83 -11.19 11.48
N LEU A 94 10.73 -11.92 11.30
CA LEU A 94 9.72 -11.59 10.30
C LEU A 94 8.82 -10.48 10.83
N VAL A 95 8.71 -9.37 10.10
CA VAL A 95 7.86 -8.25 10.48
C VAL A 95 6.75 -8.08 9.46
N ILE A 96 5.52 -7.98 9.95
CA ILE A 96 4.36 -7.57 9.15
C ILE A 96 3.94 -6.21 9.66
N LYS A 97 4.02 -5.20 8.79
CA LYS A 97 3.73 -3.80 9.11
C LYS A 97 2.46 -3.34 8.40
N SER A 98 1.53 -2.78 9.17
CA SER A 98 0.26 -2.24 8.69
C SER A 98 0.25 -0.72 8.86
N GLY A 99 0.56 -0.01 7.79
CA GLY A 99 0.76 1.45 7.84
C GLY A 99 1.95 1.87 8.72
N HIS A 100 1.87 3.07 9.30
CA HIS A 100 2.98 3.67 10.05
C HIS A 100 2.98 3.35 11.55
N SER A 101 1.83 2.95 12.10
CA SER A 101 1.63 2.85 13.56
C SER A 101 1.57 1.43 14.10
N TYR A 102 1.41 0.42 13.24
CA TYR A 102 1.18 -0.94 13.69
C TYR A 102 2.10 -1.95 13.00
N SER A 103 2.69 -2.85 13.78
CA SER A 103 3.48 -3.96 13.26
C SER A 103 3.45 -5.15 14.22
N ILE A 104 3.52 -6.36 13.67
CA ILE A 104 3.80 -7.59 14.41
C ILE A 104 5.20 -8.04 14.02
N THR A 105 5.98 -8.47 15.02
CA THR A 105 7.26 -9.14 14.81
C THR A 105 7.16 -10.59 15.26
N LEU A 106 7.63 -11.51 14.42
CA LEU A 106 7.58 -12.95 14.60
C LEU A 106 9.00 -13.52 14.51
N GLY A 107 9.54 -13.91 15.65
CA GLY A 107 10.75 -14.74 15.71
C GLY A 107 10.43 -16.22 15.55
N ARG A 108 11.46 -17.07 15.52
CA ARG A 108 11.31 -18.52 15.35
C ARG A 108 10.45 -19.17 16.43
N LYS A 109 10.52 -18.67 17.67
CA LYS A 109 9.70 -19.17 18.78
C LYS A 109 8.21 -18.91 18.53
N ASN A 110 7.85 -17.70 18.09
CA ASN A 110 6.46 -17.35 17.78
C ASN A 110 5.92 -18.23 16.64
N ILE A 111 6.70 -18.40 15.58
CA ILE A 111 6.33 -19.26 14.44
C ILE A 111 6.08 -20.70 14.89
N ARG A 112 6.99 -21.28 15.70
CA ARG A 112 6.81 -22.65 16.21
C ARG A 112 5.56 -22.80 17.09
N THR A 113 5.23 -21.79 17.88
CA THR A 113 4.00 -21.77 18.67
C THR A 113 2.78 -21.77 17.74
N MET A 114 2.79 -20.93 16.70
CA MET A 114 1.70 -20.90 15.70
C MET A 114 1.55 -22.24 14.96
N GLU A 115 2.66 -22.86 14.54
CA GLU A 115 2.65 -24.20 13.90
C GLU A 115 2.06 -25.27 14.84
N PHE A 116 2.42 -25.23 16.12
CA PHE A 116 1.87 -26.13 17.13
C PHE A 116 0.37 -25.95 17.31
N GLU A 117 -0.10 -24.69 17.43
CA GLU A 117 -1.52 -24.36 17.56
C GLU A 117 -2.31 -24.74 16.31
N ALA A 118 -1.79 -24.44 15.12
CA ALA A 118 -2.40 -24.81 13.85
C ALA A 118 -2.57 -26.33 13.73
N LYS A 119 -1.53 -27.09 14.11
CA LYS A 119 -1.59 -28.56 14.16
C LYS A 119 -2.60 -29.09 15.18
N GLN A 120 -2.66 -28.48 16.37
CA GLN A 120 -3.60 -28.89 17.42
C GLN A 120 -5.05 -28.65 17.00
N ASN A 121 -5.31 -27.53 16.34
CA ASN A 121 -6.65 -27.12 15.91
C ASN A 121 -7.03 -27.63 14.51
N GLN A 122 -6.10 -28.27 13.80
CA GLN A 122 -6.24 -28.70 12.40
C GLN A 122 -6.64 -27.56 11.44
N THR A 123 -6.03 -26.39 11.60
CA THR A 123 -6.30 -25.21 10.76
C THR A 123 -5.14 -24.92 9.82
N THR A 124 -5.45 -24.68 8.54
CA THR A 124 -4.45 -24.32 7.51
C THR A 124 -4.35 -22.82 7.26
N GLU A 125 -5.30 -22.05 7.80
CA GLU A 125 -5.33 -20.59 7.71
C GLU A 125 -5.60 -20.01 9.11
N VAL A 126 -4.77 -19.07 9.55
CA VAL A 126 -4.94 -18.38 10.84
C VAL A 126 -4.82 -16.88 10.61
N LEU A 127 -5.85 -16.12 10.97
CA LEU A 127 -5.84 -14.67 10.85
C LEU A 127 -4.94 -14.05 11.93
N PHE A 128 -4.15 -13.04 11.55
CA PHE A 128 -3.47 -12.19 12.52
C PHE A 128 -4.42 -11.12 13.04
N ASP A 129 -5.15 -11.40 14.12
CA ASP A 129 -6.14 -10.49 14.72
C ASP A 129 -5.57 -9.11 15.03
N SER A 130 -4.29 -9.05 15.40
CA SER A 130 -3.55 -7.83 15.67
C SER A 130 -3.41 -6.92 14.44
N ILE A 131 -3.33 -7.49 13.24
CA ILE A 131 -3.25 -6.73 11.97
C ILE A 131 -4.62 -6.46 11.38
N TYR A 132 -5.65 -7.19 11.82
CA TYR A 132 -7.01 -6.96 11.38
C TYR A 132 -7.44 -5.54 11.73
N TYR A 133 -7.59 -4.73 10.68
CA TYR A 133 -8.04 -3.36 10.81
C TYR A 133 -9.19 -3.15 9.86
N GLN A 134 -10.34 -2.79 10.43
CA GLN A 134 -11.50 -2.34 9.68
C GLN A 134 -11.92 -1.01 10.26
N TYR A 135 -11.73 0.06 9.49
CA TYR A 135 -12.19 1.39 9.85
C TYR A 135 -12.77 2.07 8.61
N ASP A 136 -14.00 2.55 8.77
CA ASP A 136 -14.82 3.06 7.67
C ASP A 136 -14.90 2.04 6.50
N LYS A 137 -14.36 2.38 5.33
CA LYS A 137 -14.36 1.56 4.11
C LYS A 137 -12.99 0.96 3.78
N GLN A 138 -12.05 1.04 4.71
CA GLN A 138 -10.73 0.43 4.57
C GLN A 138 -10.65 -0.84 5.41
N GLU A 139 -10.15 -1.91 4.79
CA GLU A 139 -9.95 -3.19 5.45
C GLU A 139 -8.54 -3.71 5.15
N LYS A 140 -7.83 -4.16 6.19
CA LYS A 140 -6.54 -4.83 6.09
C LYS A 140 -6.60 -6.16 6.81
N LYS A 141 -6.19 -7.23 6.13
CA LYS A 141 -6.10 -8.59 6.70
C LYS A 141 -4.73 -9.17 6.38
N ALA A 142 -4.14 -9.83 7.37
CA ALA A 142 -3.02 -10.72 7.16
C ALA A 142 -3.40 -12.11 7.69
N THR A 143 -3.20 -13.13 6.87
CA THR A 143 -3.53 -14.52 7.22
C THR A 143 -2.28 -15.37 7.07
N ALA A 144 -1.90 -16.07 8.14
CA ALA A 144 -0.87 -17.08 8.11
C ALA A 144 -1.39 -18.35 7.40
N LEU A 145 -0.59 -18.87 6.47
CA LEU A 145 -0.89 -20.09 5.71
C LEU A 145 0.04 -21.22 6.15
N PHE A 146 -0.56 -22.37 6.42
CA PHE A 146 0.12 -23.59 6.87
C PHE A 146 -0.10 -24.71 5.86
N ASP A 147 0.94 -25.52 5.67
CA ASP A 147 0.87 -26.72 4.85
C ASP A 147 -0.17 -27.70 5.43
N SER A 148 -1.00 -28.29 4.58
CA SER A 148 -2.11 -29.14 5.05
C SER A 148 -1.68 -30.49 5.62
N GLU A 149 -0.49 -30.97 5.29
CA GLU A 149 0.01 -32.28 5.73
C GLU A 149 0.85 -32.14 7.01
N TYR A 150 1.75 -31.15 7.04
CA TYR A 150 2.73 -30.97 8.10
C TYR A 150 2.40 -29.81 9.05
N PHE A 151 1.43 -28.95 8.71
CA PHE A 151 1.09 -27.72 9.45
C PHE A 151 2.29 -26.78 9.62
N ILE A 152 3.18 -26.77 8.64
CA ILE A 152 4.35 -25.89 8.61
C ILE A 152 3.92 -24.55 8.03
N PHE A 153 4.23 -23.46 8.72
CA PHE A 153 3.92 -22.12 8.28
C PHE A 153 4.78 -21.76 7.06
N TYR A 154 4.21 -21.46 5.90
CA TYR A 154 5.00 -21.26 4.66
C TYR A 154 4.78 -19.92 3.97
N ALA A 155 3.64 -19.26 4.22
CA ALA A 155 3.28 -18.04 3.53
C ALA A 155 2.36 -17.15 4.36
N ILE A 156 2.27 -15.87 3.97
CA ILE A 156 1.26 -14.94 4.47
C ILE A 156 0.44 -14.43 3.30
N ARG A 157 -0.88 -14.50 3.41
CA ARG A 157 -1.82 -13.81 2.52
C ARG A 157 -2.15 -12.44 3.08
N LEU A 158 -1.91 -11.41 2.30
CA LEU A 158 -2.27 -10.03 2.60
C LEU A 158 -3.46 -9.62 1.75
N GLU A 159 -4.49 -9.06 2.37
CA GLU A 159 -5.64 -8.49 1.70
C GLU A 159 -5.83 -7.05 2.14
N ILE A 160 -5.89 -6.13 1.18
CA ILE A 160 -6.16 -4.71 1.41
C ILE A 160 -7.35 -4.32 0.55
N SER A 161 -8.39 -3.76 1.17
CA SER A 161 -9.55 -3.21 0.47
C SER A 161 -9.77 -1.76 0.86
N THR A 162 -10.12 -0.92 -0.12
CA THR A 162 -10.57 0.46 0.04
C THR A 162 -11.96 0.61 -0.56
N SER A 163 -12.49 1.85 -0.59
CA SER A 163 -13.79 2.10 -1.24
C SER A 163 -13.78 1.86 -2.76
N THR A 164 -12.60 1.89 -3.39
CA THR A 164 -12.46 1.91 -4.86
C THR A 164 -11.54 0.84 -5.42
N SER A 165 -10.77 0.15 -4.58
CA SER A 165 -9.83 -0.88 -5.00
C SER A 165 -9.72 -2.00 -3.97
N LYS A 166 -9.31 -3.18 -4.44
CA LYS A 166 -8.93 -4.32 -3.60
C LYS A 166 -7.66 -4.94 -4.19
N THR A 167 -6.73 -5.28 -3.31
CA THR A 167 -5.50 -6.00 -3.64
C THR A 167 -5.35 -7.19 -2.70
N GLU A 168 -4.96 -8.33 -3.26
CA GLU A 168 -4.67 -9.55 -2.52
C GLU A 168 -3.36 -10.13 -3.04
N GLU A 169 -2.45 -10.45 -2.13
CA GLU A 169 -1.15 -10.99 -2.47
C GLU A 169 -0.72 -12.05 -1.46
N THR A 170 -0.20 -13.17 -1.93
CA THR A 170 0.34 -14.24 -1.08
C THR A 170 1.85 -14.27 -1.20
N VAL A 171 2.52 -14.14 -0.06
CA VAL A 171 3.98 -13.98 0.04
C VAL A 171 4.56 -15.23 0.67
N LEU A 172 5.35 -15.97 -0.11
CA LEU A 172 6.13 -17.11 0.39
C LEU A 172 7.25 -16.62 1.31
N LEU A 173 7.46 -17.32 2.43
CA LEU A 173 8.38 -16.88 3.46
C LEU A 173 9.70 -17.67 3.44
N PRO A 174 10.86 -16.99 3.54
CA PRO A 174 12.16 -17.64 3.66
C PRO A 174 12.40 -18.07 5.13
N LEU A 175 11.68 -19.08 5.60
CA LEU A 175 11.69 -19.51 7.03
C LEU A 175 13.08 -19.82 7.59
N GLU A 176 13.99 -20.29 6.74
CA GLU A 176 15.38 -20.60 7.10
C GLU A 176 16.17 -19.36 7.54
N THR A 177 15.73 -18.18 7.09
CA THR A 177 16.38 -16.91 7.40
C THR A 177 15.87 -16.28 8.70
N ILE A 178 14.80 -16.82 9.30
CA ILE A 178 14.15 -16.28 10.49
C ILE A 178 14.76 -16.91 11.76
N LYS A 179 15.23 -16.07 12.70
CA LYS A 179 15.87 -16.49 13.96
C LYS A 179 14.93 -16.51 15.16
#